data_AF-A0A9J7LDN1-F1
#
_entry.id   AF-A0A9J7LDN1-F1
#
_cell.length_a   1.000
_cell.length_b   1.000
_cell.length_c   1.000
_cell.angle_alpha   90.00
_cell.angle_beta   90.00
_cell.angle_gamma   90.00
#
_symmetry.space_group_name_H-M   'P 1'
#
loop_
_entity.id
_entity.type
_entity.pdbx_description
1 polymer ?
#
loop_
_entity_poly.entity_id
_entity_poly.type
_entity_poly.pdbx_seq_one_letter_code
_entity_poly.pdbx_strand_id
1 'polypeptide(L)'
;MSERKDGGKPYYAYELVVRYPKKGRMPMPCATLVTNNHSVPHITFFLQSFRYAESKVYHHNTKVNPRLIMADRRMALIISPLNVYCTETLQRFLDRCYRIVTGVAKAEDIEMTINHTCASHSMKNAKIAVNKHYKSKKKFGMYVMVLLLRTQ
;
A
#
# COMPACT_ATOMS: atom_id res chain seq x y z
N MET A 1 35.42 20.82 9.18
CA MET A 1 35.25 19.95 10.36
C MET A 1 33.95 19.18 10.17
N SER A 2 34.05 17.85 10.11
CA SER A 2 32.98 16.92 9.70
C SER A 2 32.16 16.50 10.92
N GLU A 3 30.89 16.89 10.97
CA GLU A 3 29.92 16.27 11.89
C GLU A 3 29.39 14.98 11.26
N ARG A 4 29.86 13.84 11.75
CA ARG A 4 29.18 12.55 11.58
C ARG A 4 27.90 12.60 12.41
N LYS A 5 26.73 12.68 11.77
CA LYS A 5 25.45 12.37 12.43
C LYS A 5 25.31 10.85 12.49
N ASP A 6 25.13 10.32 13.69
CA ASP A 6 24.96 8.89 13.97
C ASP A 6 24.09 8.18 12.92
N GLY A 7 24.68 7.21 12.23
CA GLY A 7 24.06 6.41 11.18
C GLY A 7 23.08 5.34 11.71
N GLY A 8 22.17 5.74 12.59
CA GLY A 8 21.11 4.86 13.10
C GLY A 8 20.17 4.41 11.97
N LYS A 9 19.80 3.13 11.95
CA LYS A 9 18.81 2.62 10.99
C LYS A 9 17.50 3.42 11.10
N PRO A 10 16.85 3.79 9.98
CA PRO A 10 15.59 4.52 10.02
C PRO A 10 14.50 3.69 10.72
N TYR A 11 13.71 4.35 11.56
CA TYR A 11 12.48 3.78 12.13
C TYR A 11 11.30 4.02 11.20
N TYR A 12 10.46 3.01 11.04
CA TYR A 12 9.22 3.03 10.29
C TYR A 12 8.05 2.81 11.26
N ALA A 13 7.05 3.67 11.17
CA ALA A 13 5.77 3.51 11.86
C ALA A 13 4.69 3.20 10.82
N TYR A 14 4.04 2.04 10.95
CA TYR A 14 2.91 1.63 10.13
C TYR A 14 1.65 1.62 10.97
N GLU A 15 0.59 2.23 10.45
CA GLU A 15 -0.74 2.24 11.05
C GLU A 15 -1.69 1.43 10.17
N LEU A 16 -2.32 0.41 10.76
CA LEU A 16 -3.46 -0.24 10.15
C LEU A 16 -4.72 0.50 10.56
N VAL A 17 -5.34 1.14 9.57
CA VAL A 17 -6.47 2.06 9.79
C VAL A 17 -7.69 1.57 9.03
N VAL A 18 -8.82 1.44 9.72
CA VAL A 18 -10.10 1.09 9.13
C VAL A 18 -10.88 2.35 8.82
N ARG A 19 -11.39 2.43 7.58
CA ARG A 19 -12.25 3.53 7.15
C ARG A 19 -13.56 3.51 7.95
N TYR A 20 -13.98 4.68 8.42
CA TYR A 20 -15.31 4.81 9.03
C TYR A 20 -16.42 4.57 7.98
N PRO A 21 -17.49 3.80 8.30
CA PRO A 21 -18.53 3.46 7.32
C PRO A 21 -19.22 4.69 6.69
N LYS A 22 -19.43 5.75 7.47
CA LYS A 22 -19.99 7.02 7.00
C LYS A 22 -18.92 7.91 6.38
N LYS A 23 -19.16 8.36 5.14
CA LYS A 23 -18.29 9.32 4.42
C LYS A 23 -18.10 10.60 5.24
N GLY A 24 -16.88 11.13 5.26
CA GLY A 24 -16.53 12.38 5.95
C GLY A 24 -16.25 12.25 7.45
N ARG A 25 -16.33 11.04 8.01
CA ARG A 25 -15.95 10.78 9.41
C ARG A 25 -14.52 10.27 9.51
N MET A 26 -13.92 10.50 10.68
CA MET A 26 -12.54 10.09 10.95
C MET A 26 -12.42 8.57 10.95
N PRO A 27 -11.40 8.02 10.27
CA PRO A 27 -11.12 6.60 10.31
C PRO A 27 -10.58 6.18 11.69
N MET A 28 -10.65 4.89 11.98
CA MET A 28 -10.26 4.32 13.27
C MET A 28 -8.93 3.55 13.13
N PRO A 29 -7.87 3.93 13.86
CA PRO A 29 -6.66 3.11 13.93
C PRO A 29 -6.95 1.82 14.71
N CYS A 30 -6.50 0.69 14.18
CA CYS A 30 -6.76 -0.63 14.76
C CYS A 30 -5.48 -1.30 15.27
N ALA A 31 -4.33 -1.02 14.68
CA ALA A 31 -3.05 -1.57 15.11
C ALA A 31 -1.88 -0.73 14.60
N THR A 32 -0.81 -0.68 15.39
CA THR A 32 0.42 0.05 15.09
C THR A 32 1.61 -0.91 15.06
N LEU A 33 2.51 -0.75 14.09
CA LEU A 33 3.81 -1.42 14.04
C LEU A 33 4.91 -0.37 13.99
N VAL A 34 5.80 -0.40 14.98
CA VAL A 34 7.06 0.36 14.96
C VAL A 34 8.20 -0.62 14.72
N THR A 35 8.97 -0.39 13.66
CA THR A 35 10.05 -1.31 13.25
C THR A 35 11.17 -0.55 12.54
N ASN A 36 12.39 -1.08 12.58
CA ASN A 36 13.51 -0.61 11.74
C ASN A 36 13.68 -1.47 10.46
N ASN A 37 12.74 -2.39 10.19
CA ASN A 37 12.83 -3.35 9.10
C ASN A 37 11.60 -3.27 8.17
N HIS A 38 11.82 -2.77 6.96
CA HIS A 38 10.84 -2.75 5.88
C HIS A 38 10.99 -3.95 4.94
N SER A 39 10.65 -5.14 5.42
CA SER A 39 10.70 -6.39 4.63
C SER A 39 9.34 -7.08 4.58
N VAL A 40 9.12 -7.88 3.53
CA VAL A 40 7.89 -8.67 3.35
C VAL A 40 7.61 -9.55 4.59
N PRO A 41 8.58 -10.29 5.17
CA PRO A 41 8.30 -11.13 6.33
C PRO A 41 7.81 -10.34 7.55
N HIS A 42 8.39 -9.16 7.82
CA HIS A 42 8.01 -8.35 8.99
C HIS A 42 6.60 -7.77 8.86
N ILE A 43 6.26 -7.22 7.69
CA ILE A 43 4.92 -6.67 7.43
C ILE A 43 3.89 -7.81 7.37
N THR A 44 4.25 -8.96 6.79
CA THR A 44 3.39 -10.15 6.78
C THR A 44 3.10 -10.63 8.20
N PHE A 45 4.13 -10.76 9.04
CA PHE A 45 3.98 -11.15 10.43
C PHE A 45 3.07 -10.20 11.21
N PHE A 46 3.20 -8.89 11.01
CA PHE A 46 2.31 -7.90 11.60
C PHE A 46 0.84 -8.10 11.19
N LEU A 47 0.58 -8.24 9.88
CA LEU A 47 -0.78 -8.45 9.38
C LEU A 47 -1.36 -9.80 9.82
N GLN A 48 -0.54 -10.85 9.91
CA GLN A 48 -0.95 -12.15 10.44
C GLN A 48 -1.28 -12.08 11.94
N SER A 49 -0.48 -11.34 12.71
CA SER A 49 -0.74 -11.11 14.15
C SER A 49 -2.05 -10.36 14.35
N PHE A 50 -2.32 -9.34 13.54
CA PHE A 50 -3.60 -8.66 13.53
C PHE A 50 -4.74 -9.62 13.14
N ARG A 51 -4.55 -10.47 12.13
CA ARG A 51 -5.55 -11.44 11.71
C ARG A 51 -5.88 -12.47 12.78
N TYR A 52 -4.87 -12.93 13.50
CA TYR A 52 -5.03 -13.82 14.63
C TYR A 52 -5.82 -13.15 15.76
N ALA A 53 -5.47 -11.92 16.12
CA ALA A 53 -6.21 -11.15 17.13
C ALA A 53 -7.68 -10.93 16.73
N GLU A 54 -7.93 -10.53 15.48
CA GLU A 54 -9.30 -10.37 14.97
C GLU A 54 -10.08 -11.69 15.04
N SER A 55 -9.45 -12.82 14.68
CA SER A 55 -10.13 -14.12 14.73
C SER A 55 -10.58 -14.49 16.15
N LYS A 56 -9.85 -14.08 17.19
CA LYS A 56 -10.26 -14.31 18.58
C LYS A 56 -11.52 -13.52 18.94
N VAL A 57 -11.61 -12.27 18.47
CA VAL A 57 -12.78 -11.40 18.71
C VAL A 57 -14.04 -11.98 18.06
N TYR A 58 -13.91 -12.58 16.88
CA TYR A 58 -15.03 -13.21 16.16
C TYR A 58 -15.16 -14.72 16.41
N HIS A 59 -14.63 -15.24 17.52
CA HIS A 59 -14.74 -16.66 17.92
C HIS A 59 -14.33 -17.65 16.81
N HIS A 60 -13.35 -17.28 15.98
CA HIS A 60 -12.87 -18.03 14.83
C HIS A 60 -13.95 -18.35 13.75
N ASN A 61 -15.15 -17.77 13.87
CA ASN A 61 -16.30 -18.09 13.02
C ASN A 61 -16.40 -17.24 11.76
N THR A 62 -15.62 -16.17 11.64
CA THR A 62 -15.69 -15.30 10.45
C THR A 62 -14.31 -14.77 10.07
N LYS A 63 -13.84 -15.13 8.88
CA LYS A 63 -12.68 -14.51 8.22
C LYS A 63 -13.20 -13.67 7.06
N VAL A 64 -13.70 -12.48 7.35
CA VAL A 64 -14.06 -11.55 6.29
C VAL A 64 -12.77 -10.90 5.78
N ASN A 65 -12.48 -11.10 4.50
CA ASN A 65 -11.39 -10.38 3.85
C ASN A 65 -11.83 -8.95 3.55
N PRO A 66 -10.97 -7.94 3.79
CA PRO A 66 -11.28 -6.58 3.41
C PRO A 66 -11.44 -6.49 1.89
N ARG A 67 -12.46 -5.79 1.38
CA ARG A 67 -12.62 -5.64 -0.08
C ARG A 67 -11.50 -4.80 -0.71
N LEU A 68 -10.91 -3.89 0.06
CA LEU A 68 -9.89 -2.95 -0.41
C LEU A 68 -8.84 -2.74 0.68
N ILE A 69 -7.58 -2.85 0.31
CA ILE A 69 -6.44 -2.42 1.11
C ILE A 69 -5.73 -1.32 0.35
N MET A 70 -5.53 -0.18 0.99
CA MET A 70 -4.81 0.95 0.41
C MET A 70 -3.48 1.11 1.11
N ALA A 71 -2.39 1.08 0.36
CA ALA A 71 -1.05 1.28 0.90
C ALA A 71 -0.15 2.01 -0.10
N ASP A 72 1.02 2.43 0.35
CA ASP A 72 2.03 3.03 -0.53
C ASP A 72 2.56 2.02 -1.55
N ARG A 73 3.12 2.53 -2.66
CA ARG A 73 3.75 1.75 -3.72
C ARG A 73 5.10 1.17 -3.29
N ARG A 74 5.13 0.37 -2.22
CA ARG A 74 6.29 -0.39 -1.75
C ARG A 74 5.99 -1.88 -1.84
N MET A 75 6.93 -2.67 -2.36
CA MET A 75 6.74 -4.12 -2.57
C MET A 75 6.34 -4.85 -1.29
N ALA A 76 6.91 -4.50 -0.13
CA ALA A 76 6.53 -5.10 1.14
C ALA A 76 5.05 -4.84 1.50
N LEU A 77 4.52 -3.66 1.15
CA LEU A 77 3.11 -3.28 1.38
C LEU A 77 2.17 -3.81 0.28
N ILE A 78 2.69 -4.27 -0.84
CA ILE A 78 1.92 -4.93 -1.90
C ILE A 78 1.84 -6.44 -1.62
N ILE A 79 2.98 -7.09 -1.44
CA ILE A 79 3.06 -8.55 -1.30
C ILE A 79 2.46 -9.03 0.02
N SER A 80 2.72 -8.33 1.14
CA SER A 80 2.28 -8.83 2.46
C SER A 80 0.76 -8.94 2.57
N PRO A 81 -0.05 -7.95 2.16
CA PRO A 81 -1.51 -8.11 2.13
C PRO A 81 -2.01 -9.21 1.18
N LEU A 82 -1.36 -9.40 0.02
CA LEU A 82 -1.73 -10.47 -0.91
C LEU A 82 -1.52 -11.85 -0.26
N ASN A 83 -0.40 -12.04 0.42
CA ASN A 83 -0.10 -13.28 1.15
C ASN A 83 -1.11 -13.54 2.28
N VAL A 84 -1.50 -12.49 3.03
CA VAL A 84 -2.33 -12.64 4.23
C VAL A 84 -3.83 -12.76 3.92
N TYR A 85 -4.34 -11.94 2.99
CA TYR A 85 -5.78 -11.84 2.73
C TYR A 85 -6.22 -12.54 1.44
N CYS A 86 -5.34 -12.72 0.46
CA CYS A 86 -5.69 -13.31 -0.83
C CYS A 86 -5.09 -14.70 -1.04
N THR A 87 -4.06 -15.08 -0.28
CA THR A 87 -3.25 -16.28 -0.54
C THR A 87 -2.76 -16.37 -2.00
N GLU A 88 -2.46 -15.22 -2.60
CA GLU A 88 -2.03 -15.12 -4.00
C GLU A 88 -0.61 -14.56 -4.12
N THR A 89 0.12 -14.99 -5.15
CA THR A 89 1.42 -14.43 -5.49
C THR A 89 1.25 -13.08 -6.22
N LEU A 90 2.30 -12.27 -6.25
CA LEU A 90 2.29 -11.02 -7.03
C LEU A 90 1.94 -11.28 -8.50
N GLN A 91 2.47 -12.34 -9.12
CA GLN A 91 2.18 -12.66 -10.51
C GLN A 91 0.68 -12.92 -10.71
N ARG A 92 0.08 -13.77 -9.86
CA ARG A 92 -1.36 -14.08 -9.94
C ARG A 92 -2.22 -12.84 -9.73
N PHE A 93 -1.81 -11.94 -8.83
CA PHE A 93 -2.45 -10.66 -8.63
C PHE A 93 -2.39 -9.77 -9.88
N LEU A 94 -1.23 -9.68 -10.53
CA LEU A 94 -1.06 -8.88 -11.76
C LEU A 94 -1.87 -9.47 -12.91
N ASP A 95 -1.88 -10.79 -13.09
CA ASP A 95 -2.71 -11.46 -14.10
C ASP A 95 -4.20 -11.21 -13.85
N ARG A 96 -4.62 -11.23 -12.57
CA ARG A 96 -5.98 -10.88 -12.16
C ARG A 96 -6.32 -9.43 -12.46
N CYS A 97 -5.45 -8.49 -12.11
CA CYS A 97 -5.62 -7.08 -12.48
C CYS A 97 -5.74 -6.90 -13.99
N TYR A 98 -4.91 -7.60 -14.77
CA TYR A 98 -4.95 -7.56 -16.23
C TYR A 98 -6.30 -8.04 -16.77
N ARG A 99 -6.83 -9.16 -16.26
CA ARG A 99 -8.17 -9.65 -16.63
C ARG A 99 -9.27 -8.63 -16.30
N ILE A 100 -9.19 -7.98 -15.14
CA ILE A 100 -10.15 -6.95 -14.73
C ILE A 100 -10.13 -5.76 -15.69
N VAL A 101 -8.96 -5.21 -16.02
CA VAL A 101 -8.87 -4.01 -16.87
C VAL A 101 -9.18 -4.28 -18.34
N THR A 102 -9.02 -5.52 -18.80
CA THR A 102 -9.35 -5.95 -20.17
C THR A 102 -10.77 -6.47 -20.34
N GLY A 103 -11.56 -6.50 -19.26
CA GLY A 103 -12.98 -6.90 -19.31
C GLY A 103 -13.21 -8.42 -19.41
N VAL A 104 -12.18 -9.24 -19.17
CA VAL A 104 -12.27 -10.71 -19.19
C VAL A 104 -12.25 -11.31 -17.78
N ALA A 105 -12.47 -10.49 -16.75
CA ALA A 105 -12.52 -10.92 -15.36
C ALA A 105 -13.71 -11.83 -15.07
N LYS A 106 -13.47 -12.83 -14.23
CA LYS A 106 -14.50 -13.70 -13.67
C LYS A 106 -15.09 -13.10 -12.40
N ALA A 107 -16.24 -13.61 -11.95
CA ALA A 107 -16.84 -13.19 -10.68
C ALA A 107 -15.87 -13.33 -9.50
N GLU A 108 -15.11 -14.43 -9.45
CA GLU A 108 -14.05 -14.67 -8.46
C GLU A 108 -12.97 -13.58 -8.45
N ASP A 109 -12.62 -13.02 -9.62
CA ASP A 109 -11.59 -11.98 -9.71
C ASP A 109 -12.04 -10.67 -9.03
N ILE A 110 -13.35 -10.39 -9.07
CA ILE A 110 -13.99 -9.18 -8.53
C ILE A 110 -14.26 -9.30 -7.02
N GLU A 111 -14.50 -10.51 -6.52
CA GLU A 111 -14.76 -10.74 -5.10
C GLU A 111 -13.50 -10.69 -4.24
N MET A 112 -12.33 -10.94 -4.81
CA MET A 112 -11.06 -10.89 -4.07
C MET A 112 -10.70 -9.47 -3.60
N THR A 113 -9.95 -9.39 -2.49
CA THR A 113 -9.38 -8.14 -1.99
C THR A 113 -8.59 -7.42 -3.09
N ILE A 114 -8.85 -6.13 -3.26
CA ILE A 114 -8.08 -5.27 -4.15
C ILE A 114 -6.96 -4.62 -3.34
N ASN A 115 -5.71 -4.86 -3.73
CA ASN A 115 -4.58 -4.11 -3.19
C ASN A 115 -4.33 -2.87 -4.04
N HIS A 116 -4.74 -1.71 -3.52
CA HIS A 116 -4.61 -0.43 -4.19
C HIS A 116 -3.34 0.29 -3.74
N THR A 117 -2.47 0.58 -4.71
CA THR A 117 -1.25 1.36 -4.47
C THR A 117 -1.53 2.84 -4.62
N CYS A 118 -1.47 3.56 -3.49
CA CYS A 118 -1.63 5.00 -3.48
C CYS A 118 -0.43 5.66 -4.17
N ALA A 119 -0.70 6.43 -5.23
CA ALA A 119 0.32 7.20 -5.94
C ALA A 119 0.52 8.60 -5.34
N SER A 120 -0.23 8.99 -4.29
CA SER A 120 -0.20 10.36 -3.75
C SER A 120 1.19 10.78 -3.28
N HIS A 121 1.96 9.90 -2.65
CA HIS A 121 3.34 10.16 -2.25
C HIS A 121 4.28 10.29 -3.44
N SER A 122 4.12 9.45 -4.47
CA SER A 122 4.85 9.59 -5.73
C SER A 122 4.55 10.94 -6.40
N MET A 123 3.28 11.35 -6.40
CA MET A 123 2.84 12.64 -6.95
C MET A 123 3.37 13.82 -6.13
N LYS A 124 3.42 13.71 -4.80
CA LYS A 124 4.04 14.71 -3.92
C LYS A 124 5.53 14.88 -4.23
N ASN A 125 6.25 13.77 -4.36
CA ASN A 125 7.68 13.78 -4.68
C ASN A 125 7.93 14.34 -6.09
N ALA A 126 7.11 13.96 -7.07
CA ALA A 126 7.16 14.51 -8.42
C ALA A 126 6.94 16.03 -8.40
N LYS A 127 5.94 16.52 -7.64
CA LYS A 127 5.67 17.96 -7.47
C LYS A 127 6.86 18.70 -6.86
N ILE A 128 7.51 18.12 -5.84
CA ILE A 128 8.72 18.69 -5.22
C ILE A 128 9.86 18.78 -6.25
N ALA A 129 10.11 17.71 -7.00
CA ALA A 129 11.14 17.68 -8.03
C ALA A 129 10.87 18.71 -9.15
N VAL A 130 9.63 18.79 -9.63
CA VAL A 130 9.21 19.77 -10.64
C VAL A 130 9.40 21.20 -10.13
N ASN A 131 9.03 21.50 -8.88
CA ASN A 131 9.23 22.83 -8.32
C ASN A 131 10.72 23.20 -8.19
N LYS A 132 11.58 22.22 -7.88
CA LYS A 132 13.03 22.43 -7.74
C LYS A 132 13.71 22.67 -9.09
N HIS A 133 13.38 21.87 -10.10
CA HIS A 133 14.13 21.82 -11.37
C HIS A 133 13.45 22.56 -12.53
N TYR A 134 12.12 22.69 -12.52
CA TYR A 134 11.33 23.25 -13.63
C TYR A 134 10.63 24.55 -13.24
N LYS A 135 11.32 25.43 -12.48
CA LYS A 135 10.83 26.69 -11.89
C LYS A 135 9.69 27.38 -12.66
N SER A 136 9.96 28.02 -13.80
CA SER A 136 8.97 28.69 -14.65
C SER A 136 8.26 27.74 -15.63
N LYS A 137 8.84 26.54 -15.86
CA LYS A 137 8.35 25.53 -16.80
C LYS A 137 7.64 24.37 -16.10
N LYS A 138 6.88 24.63 -15.03
CA LYS A 138 6.27 23.58 -14.18
C LYS A 138 5.33 22.67 -14.96
N LYS A 139 4.56 23.22 -15.90
CA LYS A 139 3.66 22.44 -16.78
C LYS A 139 4.43 21.41 -17.60
N PHE A 140 5.59 21.80 -18.16
CA PHE A 140 6.47 20.89 -18.89
C PHE A 140 7.07 19.82 -17.97
N GLY A 141 7.55 20.20 -16.78
CA GLY A 141 8.08 19.22 -15.81
C GLY A 141 7.03 18.20 -15.35
N MET A 142 5.79 18.65 -15.08
CA MET A 142 4.69 17.74 -14.78
C MET A 142 4.34 16.82 -15.95
N TYR A 143 4.35 17.34 -17.18
CA TYR A 143 4.08 16.56 -18.38
C TYR A 143 5.10 15.42 -18.57
N VAL A 144 6.40 15.71 -18.41
CA VAL A 144 7.47 14.70 -18.46
C VAL A 144 7.28 13.62 -17.39
N MET A 145 6.93 14.01 -16.16
CA MET A 145 6.70 13.05 -15.06
C MET A 145 5.49 12.15 -15.32
N VAL A 146 4.41 12.68 -15.90
CA VAL A 146 3.23 11.88 -16.29
C VAL A 146 3.58 10.86 -17.37
N LEU A 147 4.39 11.23 -18.35
CA LEU A 147 4.86 10.31 -19.38
C LEU A 147 5.66 9.15 -18.77
N LEU A 148 6.59 9.45 -17.87
CA LEU A 148 7.41 8.43 -17.18
C LEU A 148 6.59 7.50 -16.28
N LEU A 149 5.53 8.01 -15.64
CA LEU A 149 4.63 7.22 -14.80
C LEU A 149 3.64 6.35 -15.60
N ARG A 150 3.48 6.61 -16.91
CA ARG A 150 2.62 5.83 -17.82
C ARG A 150 3.35 4.68 -18.54
N THR A 151 4.69 4.71 -18.57
CA THR A 151 5.52 3.74 -19.31
C THR A 151 6.04 2.58 -18.45
N GLN A 152 5.46 2.36 -17.26
CA GLN A 152 5.73 1.21 -16.37
C GLN A 152 4.43 0.50 -16.06
#